data_AF-J2K9C3-F1
#
_entry.id   AF-J2K9C3-F1
#
_cell.length_a   1.000
_cell.length_b   1.000
_cell.length_c   1.000
_cell.angle_alpha   90.00
_cell.angle_beta   90.00
_cell.angle_gamma   90.00
#
_symmetry.space_group_name_H-M   'P 1'
#
loop_
_entity.id
_entity.type
_entity.pdbx_description
1 polymer ?
#
loop_
_entity_poly.entity_id
_entity_poly.type
_entity_poly.pdbx_seq_one_letter_code
_entity_poly.pdbx_strand_id
1 'polypeptide(L)'
;MKLVQEIKAHSPKWIKTKGRKYEQFFWQDGYGAFSVCEKDIDKIISYIKNQRQHHQNTNYKDELTGILEKKHKIEYNEKYLWD
;
A
#
# COMPACT_ATOMS: atom_id res chain seq x y z
N MET A 1 -11.88 6.35 -7.96
CA MET A 1 -10.76 6.11 -8.91
C MET A 1 -10.96 4.74 -9.56
N LYS A 2 -11.12 4.66 -10.89
CA LYS A 2 -11.50 3.42 -11.59
C LYS A 2 -10.33 2.42 -11.76
N LEU A 3 -9.12 2.93 -11.94
CA LEU A 3 -7.92 2.13 -12.22
C LEU A 3 -7.60 1.08 -11.14
N VAL A 4 -7.43 1.52 -9.88
CA VAL A 4 -7.06 0.59 -8.78
C VAL A 4 -8.18 -0.41 -8.52
N GLN A 5 -9.44 0.02 -8.64
CA GLN A 5 -10.59 -0.85 -8.51
C GLN A 5 -10.56 -1.98 -9.56
N GLU A 6 -10.31 -1.67 -10.84
CA GLU A 6 -10.23 -2.68 -11.90
C GLU A 6 -9.04 -3.63 -11.69
N ILE A 7 -7.87 -3.11 -11.32
CA ILE A 7 -6.69 -3.93 -11.01
C ILE A 7 -7.03 -4.91 -9.88
N LYS A 8 -7.59 -4.43 -8.77
CA LYS A 8 -7.95 -5.26 -7.62
C LYS A 8 -9.10 -6.23 -7.90
N ALA A 9 -10.02 -5.90 -8.80
CA ALA A 9 -11.14 -6.77 -9.16
C ALA A 9 -10.70 -7.94 -10.05
N HIS A 10 -9.82 -7.70 -11.02
CA HIS A 10 -9.47 -8.71 -12.03
C HIS A 10 -8.24 -9.56 -11.66
N SER A 11 -7.27 -9.00 -10.94
CA SER A 11 -6.03 -9.70 -10.60
C SER A 11 -6.19 -10.92 -9.67
N PRO A 12 -7.18 -11.04 -8.76
CA PRO A 12 -7.35 -12.24 -7.94
C PRO A 12 -7.62 -13.50 -8.77
N LYS A 13 -8.43 -13.39 -9.83
CA LYS A 13 -8.70 -14.51 -10.74
C LYS A 13 -7.43 -14.93 -11.45
N TRP A 14 -6.63 -13.98 -11.90
CA TRP A 14 -5.37 -14.24 -12.58
C TRP A 14 -4.31 -14.86 -11.66
N ILE A 15 -4.06 -14.30 -10.46
CA ILE A 15 -2.99 -14.78 -9.57
C ILE A 15 -3.28 -16.19 -9.04
N LYS A 16 -4.56 -16.53 -8.83
CA LYS A 16 -5.00 -17.90 -8.46
C LYS A 16 -4.60 -18.95 -9.50
N THR A 17 -4.41 -18.57 -10.77
CA THR A 17 -3.90 -19.48 -11.80
C THR A 17 -2.41 -19.80 -11.68
N LYS A 18 -1.65 -19.09 -10.84
CA LYS A 18 -0.19 -19.24 -10.70
C LYS A 18 0.24 -20.33 -9.71
N GLY A 19 -0.72 -21.11 -9.18
CA GLY A 19 -0.49 -22.30 -8.38
C GLY A 19 -1.11 -22.23 -6.98
N ARG A 20 -1.08 -23.37 -6.29
CA ARG A 20 -1.79 -23.60 -5.02
C ARG A 20 -1.51 -22.55 -3.93
N LYS A 21 -0.27 -22.03 -3.90
CA LYS A 21 0.14 -20.99 -2.94
C LYS A 21 -0.69 -19.69 -3.01
N TYR A 22 -1.46 -19.47 -4.07
CA TYR A 22 -2.29 -18.29 -4.27
C TYR A 22 -3.79 -18.57 -4.27
N GLU A 23 -4.25 -19.80 -4.01
CA GLU A 23 -5.68 -20.16 -4.07
C GLU A 23 -6.55 -19.28 -3.18
N GLN A 24 -6.01 -18.93 -2.00
CA GLN A 24 -6.65 -18.07 -1.02
C GLN A 24 -6.26 -16.59 -1.16
N PHE A 25 -5.62 -16.19 -2.26
CA PHE A 25 -5.29 -14.79 -2.45
C PHE A 25 -6.55 -13.94 -2.59
N PHE A 26 -6.61 -12.86 -1.82
CA PHE A 26 -7.52 -11.74 -2.01
C PHE A 26 -6.77 -10.46 -1.62
N TRP A 27 -7.24 -9.33 -2.13
CA TRP A 27 -6.71 -8.04 -1.71
C TRP A 27 -7.34 -7.63 -0.39
N GLN A 28 -6.57 -6.95 0.46
CA GLN A 28 -7.13 -6.19 1.58
C GLN A 28 -8.18 -5.19 1.09
N ASP A 29 -9.10 -4.81 1.96
CA ASP A 29 -10.06 -3.75 1.64
C ASP A 29 -9.38 -2.38 1.59
N GLY A 30 -9.95 -1.47 0.79
CA GLY A 30 -9.39 -0.13 0.59
C GLY A 30 -8.01 -0.08 -0.10
N TYR A 31 -7.47 1.11 -0.26
CA TYR A 31 -6.10 1.34 -0.74
C TYR A 31 -5.66 2.76 -0.37
N GLY A 32 -4.36 2.95 -0.16
CA GLY A 32 -3.74 4.27 -0.05
C GLY A 32 -3.30 4.79 -1.43
N ALA A 33 -3.57 6.05 -1.72
CA ALA A 33 -3.08 6.73 -2.91
C ALA A 33 -2.56 8.12 -2.52
N PHE A 34 -1.30 8.40 -2.83
CA PHE A 34 -0.62 9.64 -2.48
C PHE A 34 -0.02 10.26 -3.73
N SER A 35 -0.31 11.54 -3.95
CA SER A 35 0.37 12.34 -4.99
C SER A 35 1.81 12.61 -4.57
N VAL A 36 2.74 12.60 -5.53
CA VAL A 36 4.17 12.80 -5.29
C VAL A 36 4.72 13.81 -6.30
N CYS A 37 5.73 14.56 -5.87
CA CYS A 37 6.43 15.51 -6.75
C CYS A 37 7.54 14.79 -7.52
N GLU A 38 7.83 15.25 -8.74
CA GLU A 38 8.88 14.68 -9.60
C GLU A 38 10.25 14.61 -8.91
N LYS A 39 10.61 15.66 -8.17
CA LYS A 39 11.85 15.74 -7.39
C LYS A 39 12.01 14.63 -6.33
N ASP A 40 10.91 14.00 -5.91
CA ASP A 40 10.93 12.97 -4.88
C ASP A 40 10.96 11.55 -5.48
N ILE A 41 10.90 11.40 -6.80
CA ILE A 41 10.80 10.09 -7.48
C ILE A 41 11.94 9.16 -7.08
N ASP A 42 13.19 9.59 -7.18
CA ASP A 42 14.35 8.74 -6.87
C ASP A 42 14.36 8.29 -5.40
N LYS A 43 13.99 9.21 -4.50
CA LYS A 43 13.86 8.92 -3.07
C LYS A 43 12.76 7.88 -2.83
N ILE A 44 11.62 8.00 -3.51
CA ILE A 44 10.49 7.06 -3.39
C ILE A 44 10.85 5.69 -3.97
N ILE A 45 11.52 5.65 -5.12
CA ILE A 45 12.00 4.40 -5.71
C ILE A 45 12.94 3.69 -4.74
N SER A 46 13.90 4.42 -4.15
CA SER A 46 14.82 3.86 -3.16
C SER A 46 14.08 3.34 -1.93
N TYR A 47 13.09 4.08 -1.42
CA TYR A 47 12.22 3.65 -0.32
C TYR A 47 11.48 2.35 -0.64
N ILE A 48 10.84 2.24 -1.81
CA ILE A 48 10.12 1.03 -2.24
C ILE A 48 11.07 -0.17 -2.37
N LYS A 49 12.26 0.01 -2.93
CA LYS A 49 13.26 -1.06 -3.07
C LYS A 49 13.73 -1.61 -1.72
N ASN A 50 13.82 -0.76 -0.70
CA ASN A 50 14.35 -1.11 0.62
C ASN A 50 13.26 -1.45 1.64
N GLN A 51 11.99 -1.50 1.24
CA GLN A 51 10.83 -1.69 2.12
C GLN A 51 10.95 -2.92 3.02
N ARG A 52 11.42 -4.05 2.47
CA ARG A 52 11.58 -5.29 3.23
C ARG A 52 12.56 -5.14 4.39
N GLN A 53 13.64 -4.38 4.22
CA GLN A 53 14.61 -4.11 5.28
C GLN A 53 14.05 -3.08 6.27
N HIS A 54 13.38 -2.04 5.78
CA HIS A 54 12.74 -1.02 6.62
C HIS A 54 11.73 -1.63 7.59
N HIS A 55 10.87 -2.53 7.11
CA HIS A 55 9.84 -3.21 7.91
C HIS A 55 10.37 -4.27 8.88
N GLN A 56 11.68 -4.52 8.92
CA GLN A 56 12.27 -5.29 10.02
C GLN A 56 12.27 -4.48 11.33
N ASN A 57 12.31 -3.15 11.24
CA ASN A 57 12.46 -2.24 12.37
C ASN A 57 11.29 -1.26 12.52
N THR A 58 10.34 -1.25 11.58
CA THR A 58 9.21 -0.31 11.58
C THR A 58 7.93 -1.06 11.28
N ASN A 59 6.91 -0.88 12.11
CA ASN A 59 5.62 -1.53 11.92
C ASN A 59 4.78 -0.77 10.89
N TYR A 60 3.89 -1.49 10.20
CA TYR A 60 3.01 -0.93 9.17
C TYR A 60 2.11 0.21 9.68
N LYS A 61 1.54 0.09 10.89
CA LYS A 61 0.66 1.10 11.48
C LYS A 61 1.40 2.41 11.71
N ASP A 62 2.58 2.36 12.34
CA ASP A 62 3.42 3.52 12.63
C ASP A 62 3.86 4.22 11.34
N GLU A 63 4.13 3.43 10.30
CA GLU A 63 4.51 3.97 9.00
C GLU A 63 3.32 4.65 8.31
N LEU A 64 2.15 4.00 8.29
CA LEU A 64 0.95 4.56 7.67
C LEU A 64 0.54 5.87 8.33
N THR A 65 0.46 5.90 9.67
CA THR A 65 0.15 7.13 10.42
C THR A 65 1.23 8.19 10.21
N GLY A 66 2.50 7.79 10.17
CA GLY A 66 3.61 8.67 9.82
C GLY A 66 3.48 9.31 8.43
N ILE A 67 3.04 8.55 7.42
CA ILE A 67 2.78 9.07 6.06
C ILE A 67 1.61 10.04 6.09
N LEU A 68 0.51 9.68 6.75
CA LEU A 68 -0.71 10.51 6.81
C LEU A 68 -0.43 11.84 7.53
N GLU A 69 0.11 11.81 8.74
CA GLU A 69 0.28 13.00 9.57
C GLU A 69 1.51 13.83 9.17
N LYS A 70 2.68 13.19 9.16
CA LYS A 70 3.96 13.91 9.10
C LYS A 70 4.26 14.36 7.68
N LYS A 71 3.93 13.52 6.69
CA LYS A 71 4.30 13.78 5.29
C LYS A 71 3.22 14.53 4.53
N HIS A 72 1.95 14.17 4.73
CA HIS A 72 0.84 14.71 3.95
C HIS A 72 -0.15 15.57 4.74
N LYS A 73 -0.03 15.64 6.08
CA LYS A 73 -0.96 16.39 6.96
C LYS A 73 -2.43 16.07 6.70
N ILE A 74 -2.71 14.79 6.46
CA ILE A 74 -4.05 14.27 6.22
C ILE A 74 -4.67 13.98 7.57
N GLU A 75 -5.83 14.58 7.84
CA GLU A 75 -6.67 14.16 8.97
C GLU A 75 -7.34 12.83 8.63
N TYR A 76 -7.31 11.91 9.58
CA TYR A 76 -7.96 10.61 9.47
C TYR A 76 -8.57 10.22 10.80
N ASN A 77 -9.55 9.34 10.75
CA ASN A 77 -10.10 8.71 11.94
C ASN A 77 -9.50 7.30 12.05
N GLU A 78 -8.76 7.05 13.12
CA GLU A 78 -8.08 5.78 13.38
C GLU A 78 -9.02 4.57 13.30
N LYS A 79 -10.30 4.73 13.63
CA LYS A 79 -11.30 3.66 13.54
C LYS A 79 -11.38 3.07 12.14
N TYR A 80 -11.22 3.90 11.09
CA TYR A 80 -11.34 3.45 9.70
C TYR A 80 -10.01 3.01 9.08
N LEU A 81 -8.90 3.01 9.82
CA LEU A 81 -7.60 2.60 9.29
C LEU A 81 -7.31 1.10 9.42
N TRP A 82 -7.99 0.42 10.36
CA TRP A 82 -7.60 -0.93 10.79
C TRP A 82 -8.68 -2.00 10.58
N ASP A 83 -9.82 -1.62 9.99
CA ASP A 83 -10.92 -2.52 9.63
C ASP A 83 -10.65 -3.26 8.31
#